data_AF-A0A815BAV0-F1
#
_entry.id   AF-A0A815BAV0-F1
#
_cell.length_a   1.000
_cell.length_b   1.000
_cell.length_c   1.000
_cell.angle_alpha   90.00
_cell.angle_beta   90.00
_cell.angle_gamma   90.00
#
_symmetry.space_group_name_H-M   'P 1'
#
loop_
_entity.id
_entity.type
_entity.pdbx_description
1 polymer ?
#
loop_
_entity_poly.entity_id
_entity_poly.type
_entity_poly.pdbx_seq_one_letter_code
_entity_poly.pdbx_strand_id
1 'polypeptide(L)'
;VEVVENGKNFEMLPNDELKYFTKAAQEFNLKVKPSTTSAVQFWKINQVHLPSLSYLAKIYLGTCGTSVPSESASSSAYLGRKERARLSAEYIAYI
;
A
#
# COMPACT_ATOMS: atom_id res chain seq x y z
N VAL A 1 -7.34 5.62 15.87
CA VAL A 1 -7.22 5.12 17.26
C VAL A 1 -5.91 5.65 17.78
N GLU A 2 -6.02 6.74 18.54
CA GLU A 2 -4.89 7.45 19.14
C GLU A 2 -4.34 6.58 20.27
N VAL A 3 -3.08 6.17 20.16
CA VAL A 3 -2.36 5.63 21.31
C VAL A 3 -1.65 6.81 21.95
N VAL A 4 -2.36 7.40 22.92
CA VAL A 4 -1.85 8.44 23.79
C VAL A 4 -1.01 7.77 24.87
N GLU A 5 0.31 7.72 24.67
CA GLU A 5 1.26 7.59 25.77
C GLU A 5 2.21 8.80 25.73
N ASN A 6 2.05 9.68 26.72
CA ASN A 6 3.00 10.74 27.08
C ASN A 6 3.33 11.82 26.04
N GLY A 7 2.31 12.53 25.54
CA GLY A 7 2.35 14.00 25.37
C GLY A 7 3.52 14.65 24.60
N LYS A 8 4.30 13.89 23.86
CA LYS A 8 5.38 14.35 22.99
C LYS A 8 5.14 13.71 21.64
N ASN A 9 4.81 14.53 20.64
CA ASN A 9 5.09 14.19 19.27
C ASN A 9 6.61 13.99 19.19
N PHE A 10 7.07 12.75 19.34
CA PHE A 10 8.44 12.41 19.06
C PHE A 10 8.58 12.50 17.54
N GLU A 11 8.93 13.70 17.06
CA GLU A 11 9.53 13.86 15.75
C GLU A 11 10.86 13.12 15.80
N MET A 12 10.81 11.85 15.41
CA MET A 12 12.02 11.05 15.24
C MET A 12 12.82 11.69 14.11
N LEU A 13 14.06 12.07 14.39
CA LEU A 13 14.94 12.58 13.35
C LEU A 13 15.08 11.51 12.26
N PRO A 14 15.19 11.88 10.96
CA PRO A 14 15.27 10.92 9.86
C PRO A 14 16.36 9.85 10.04
N ASN A 15 17.48 10.22 10.66
CA ASN A 15 18.59 9.29 10.95
C ASN A 15 18.23 8.24 12.01
N ASP A 16 17.41 8.60 12.99
CA ASP A 16 16.95 7.66 14.01
C ASP A 16 15.85 6.76 13.45
N GLU A 17 15.02 7.29 12.54
CA GLU A 17 13.99 6.53 11.81
C GLU A 17 14.63 5.41 10.98
N LEU A 18 15.75 5.70 10.30
CA LEU A 18 16.52 4.71 9.54
C LEU A 18 17.16 3.62 10.42
N LYS A 19 17.69 3.99 11.59
CA LYS A 19 18.26 3.02 12.55
C LYS A 19 17.18 2.08 13.08
N TYR A 20 16.03 2.63 13.46
CA TYR A 20 14.89 1.82 13.91
C TYR A 20 14.39 0.90 12.80
N PHE A 21 14.24 1.42 11.57
CA PHE A 21 13.82 0.63 10.42
C PHE A 21 14.71 -0.59 10.22
N THR A 22 16.03 -0.42 10.25
CA THR A 22 16.99 -1.52 10.04
C THR A 22 16.77 -2.64 11.06
N LYS A 23 16.62 -2.29 12.34
CA LYS A 23 16.37 -3.25 13.42
C LYS A 23 14.99 -3.91 13.27
N ALA A 24 13.94 -3.12 13.04
CA ALA A 24 12.58 -3.63 12.89
C ALA A 24 12.45 -4.59 11.70
N ALA A 25 13.12 -4.29 10.57
CA ALA A 25 13.13 -5.14 9.39
C ALA A 25 13.84 -6.48 9.66
N GLN A 26 14.98 -6.45 10.35
CA GLN A 26 15.68 -7.68 10.76
C GLN A 26 14.82 -8.55 11.67
N GLU A 27 14.22 -7.96 12.71
CA GLU A 27 13.36 -8.69 13.64
C GLU A 27 12.12 -9.27 12.95
N PHE A 28 11.53 -8.52 12.02
CA PHE A 28 10.40 -8.98 11.23
C PHE A 28 10.76 -10.17 10.34
N ASN A 29 11.89 -10.09 9.62
CA ASN A 29 12.36 -11.16 8.73
C ASN A 29 12.75 -12.45 9.47
N LEU A 30 13.16 -12.35 10.74
CA LEU A 30 13.40 -13.53 11.59
C LEU A 30 12.11 -14.23 12.02
N LYS A 31 11.01 -13.48 12.19
CA LYS A 31 9.74 -13.99 12.70
C LYS A 31 8.75 -14.37 11.59
N VAL A 32 8.79 -13.67 10.46
CA VAL A 32 7.81 -13.76 9.39
C VAL A 32 8.46 -14.31 8.13
N LYS A 33 7.92 -15.42 7.62
CA LYS A 33 8.35 -15.96 6.33
C LYS A 33 7.95 -15.01 5.19
N PRO A 34 8.80 -14.81 4.18
CA PRO A 34 8.47 -13.99 3.02
C PRO A 34 7.19 -14.47 2.33
N SER A 35 6.31 -13.53 1.98
CA SER A 35 5.06 -13.80 1.26
C SER A 35 4.71 -12.60 0.37
N THR A 36 3.68 -12.73 -0.46
CA THR A 36 3.18 -11.61 -1.28
C THR A 36 2.63 -10.45 -0.46
N THR A 37 2.32 -10.67 0.82
CA THR A 37 1.74 -9.66 1.72
C THR A 37 2.69 -9.22 2.84
N SER A 38 3.85 -9.86 2.97
CA SER A 38 4.77 -9.63 4.10
C SER A 38 5.25 -8.17 4.16
N ALA A 39 5.52 -7.55 3.01
CA ALA A 39 5.89 -6.13 2.95
C ALA A 39 4.77 -5.21 3.45
N VAL A 40 3.52 -5.46 3.05
CA VAL A 40 2.36 -4.67 3.49
C VAL A 40 2.12 -4.86 4.99
N GLN A 41 2.29 -6.09 5.50
CA GLN A 41 2.17 -6.39 6.93
C GLN A 41 3.24 -5.67 7.76
N PHE A 42 4.50 -5.67 7.30
CA PHE A 42 5.59 -4.94 7.96
C PHE A 42 5.25 -3.46 8.14
N TRP A 43 4.83 -2.79 7.07
CA TRP A 43 4.52 -1.36 7.12
C TRP A 43 3.27 -1.07 7.94
N LYS A 44 2.28 -1.96 7.97
CA LYS A 44 1.08 -1.80 8.81
C LYS A 44 1.41 -1.85 10.30
N ILE A 45 2.34 -2.70 10.71
CA ILE A 45 2.78 -2.83 12.10
C ILE A 45 3.63 -1.63 12.51
N ASN A 46 4.54 -1.19 11.64
CA ASN A 46 5.54 -0.17 11.98
C ASN A 46 5.14 1.27 11.60
N GLN A 47 3.96 1.50 11.02
CA GLN A 47 3.55 2.82 10.52
C GLN A 47 3.59 3.94 11.56
N VAL A 48 3.37 3.62 12.84
CA VAL A 48 3.37 4.61 13.94
C VAL A 48 4.80 5.04 14.28
N HIS A 49 5.76 4.11 14.21
CA HIS A 49 7.16 4.36 14.55
C HIS A 49 8.00 4.85 13.36
N LEU A 50 7.49 4.63 12.15
CA LEU A 50 8.14 4.98 10.89
C LEU A 50 7.21 5.84 10.02
N PRO A 51 6.77 7.03 10.47
CA PRO A 51 5.74 7.80 9.77
C PRO A 51 6.17 8.25 8.37
N SER A 52 7.40 8.75 8.22
CA SER A 52 7.93 9.25 6.95
C SER A 52 8.16 8.10 5.98
N LEU A 53 8.80 7.04 6.46
CA LEU A 53 9.09 5.86 5.64
C LEU A 53 7.82 5.09 5.28
N SER A 54 6.84 4.99 6.19
CA SER A 54 5.56 4.33 5.91
C SER A 54 4.75 5.09 4.86
N TYR A 55 4.79 6.42 4.87
CA TYR A 55 4.16 7.24 3.84
C TYR A 55 4.75 6.94 2.45
N LEU A 56 6.09 6.96 2.33
CA LEU A 56 6.77 6.63 1.08
C LEU A 56 6.51 5.18 0.64
N ALA A 57 6.53 4.24 1.59
CA ALA A 57 6.25 2.84 1.31
C ALA A 57 4.82 2.60 0.82
N LYS A 58 3.83 3.34 1.34
CA LYS A 58 2.45 3.27 0.84
C LYS A 58 2.35 3.70 -0.62
N ILE A 59 3.03 4.78 -0.99
CA ILE A 59 3.06 5.24 -2.40
C ILE A 59 3.74 4.18 -3.28
N TYR A 60 4.92 3.72 -2.85
CA TYR A 60 5.71 2.77 -3.62
C TYR A 60 5.00 1.42 -3.80
N LEU A 61 4.48 0.82 -2.73
CA LEU A 61 3.79 -0.47 -2.76
C LEU A 61 2.39 -0.39 -3.37
N GLY A 62 1.76 0.78 -3.34
CA GLY A 62 0.47 1.04 -3.99
C GLY A 62 0.59 1.26 -5.50
N THR A 63 1.81 1.52 -6.00
CA THR A 63 2.04 1.70 -7.43
C THR A 63 2.00 0.34 -8.12
N CYS A 64 1.14 0.20 -9.12
CA CYS A 64 1.06 -1.02 -9.92
C CYS A 64 2.37 -1.21 -10.71
N GLY A 65 2.92 -2.42 -10.67
CA GLY A 65 4.13 -2.77 -11.43
C GLY A 65 3.91 -2.88 -12.94
N THR A 66 2.67 -2.75 -13.42
CA THR A 66 2.30 -2.85 -14.83
C THR A 66 1.43 -1.66 -15.23
N SER A 67 1.43 -1.31 -16.52
CA SER A 67 0.58 -0.25 -17.09
C SER A 67 -0.88 -0.67 -17.26
N VAL A 68 -1.19 -1.96 -17.09
CA VAL A 68 -2.51 -2.57 -17.31
C VAL A 68 -2.98 -3.41 -16.12
N PRO A 69 -2.94 -2.90 -14.88
CA PRO A 69 -3.28 -3.67 -13.69
C PRO A 69 -4.76 -4.08 -13.65
N SER A 70 -5.63 -3.30 -14.32
CA SER A 70 -7.08 -3.52 -14.38
C SER A 70 -7.54 -4.20 -15.66
N GLU A 71 -6.63 -4.76 -16.48
CA GLU A 71 -7.02 -5.41 -17.73
C GLU A 71 -7.97 -6.58 -17.52
N SER A 72 -7.82 -7.32 -16.43
CA SER A 72 -8.77 -8.39 -16.06
C SER A 72 -10.20 -7.86 -15.88
N ALA A 73 -10.37 -6.69 -15.24
CA ALA A 73 -11.66 -6.01 -15.13
C ALA A 73 -12.13 -5.43 -16.47
N SER A 74 -11.22 -4.95 -17.32
CA SER A 74 -11.55 -4.50 -18.68
C SER A 74 -11.95 -5.63 -19.61
N SER A 75 -11.41 -6.85 -19.41
CA SER A 75 -11.73 -8.02 -20.22
C SER A 75 -13.16 -8.53 -19.99
N SER A 76 -13.70 -8.33 -18.78
CA SER A 76 -15.10 -8.63 -18.44
C SER A 76 -16.06 -7.53 -18.92
N ALA A 77 -15.55 -6.37 -19.36
CA ALA A 77 -16.33 -5.30 -19.99
C ALA A 77 -16.73 -5.66 -21.44
N TYR A 78 -17.52 -6.74 -21.59
CA TYR A 78 -18.36 -7.00 -22.76
C TYR A 78 -19.28 -5.82 -23.11
N LEU A 79 -19.49 -4.94 -22.13
CA LEU A 79 -20.30 -3.72 -22.14
C LEU A 79 -19.76 -2.60 -23.06
N GLY A 80 -18.52 -2.70 -23.56
CA GLY A 80 -18.01 -1.75 -24.55
C GLY A 80 -18.10 -2.24 -26.00
N ARG A 81 -18.13 -3.56 -26.21
CA ARG A 81 -17.90 -4.20 -27.52
C ARG A 81 -19.14 -4.87 -28.13
N LYS A 82 -20.05 -5.42 -27.33
CA LYS A 82 -21.30 -6.01 -27.85
C LYS A 82 -22.38 -4.94 -27.95
N GLU A 83 -22.86 -4.69 -29.16
CA GLU A 83 -23.88 -3.67 -29.47
C GLU A 83 -25.13 -3.79 -28.59
N ARG A 84 -25.61 -5.02 -28.32
CA ARG A 84 -26.79 -5.28 -27.47
C ARG A 84 -26.60 -5.00 -25.97
N ALA A 85 -25.36 -4.95 -25.51
CA ALA A 85 -25.02 -4.71 -24.10
C ALA A 85 -24.18 -3.45 -23.93
N ARG A 86 -24.11 -2.60 -24.97
CA ARG A 86 -23.17 -1.48 -25.00
C ARG A 86 -23.66 -0.37 -24.08
N LEU A 87 -22.89 -0.05 -23.04
CA LEU A 87 -23.14 1.15 -22.25
C LEU A 87 -22.71 2.38 -23.05
N SER A 88 -23.44 3.50 -22.89
CA SER A 88 -22.98 4.78 -23.45
C SER A 88 -21.70 5.21 -22.74
N ALA A 89 -20.86 5.99 -23.42
CA ALA A 89 -19.55 6.40 -22.93
C ALA A 89 -19.60 7.08 -21.54
N GLU A 90 -20.71 7.75 -21.26
CA GLU A 90 -21.01 8.40 -19.99
C GLU A 90 -21.08 7.42 -18.81
N TYR A 91 -21.53 6.17 -19.03
CA TYR A 91 -21.72 5.19 -17.95
C TYR A 91 -20.56 4.20 -17.80
N ILE A 92 -19.61 4.17 -18.75
CA ILE A 92 -18.47 3.22 -18.72
C ILE A 92 -17.55 3.49 -17.52
N ALA A 93 -17.41 4.75 -17.08
CA ALA A 93 -16.55 5.12 -15.96
C ALA A 93 -17.13 4.80 -14.56
N TYR A 94 -18.40 4.39 -14.48
CA TYR A 94 -19.10 4.09 -13.23
C TYR A 94 -19.16 2.59 -12.88
N ILE A 95 -18.42 1.78 -13.64
CA ILE A 95 -18.30 0.32 -13.48
C ILE A 95 -16.96 0.03 -12.80
#